data_AF-A0A7X5DCC1-F1
#
_entry.id   AF-A0A7X5DCC1-F1
#
_cell.length_a   1.000
_cell.length_b   1.000
_cell.length_c   1.000
_cell.angle_alpha   90.00
_cell.angle_beta   90.00
_cell.angle_gamma   90.00
#
_symmetry.space_group_name_H-M   'P 1'
#
loop_
_entity.id
_entity.type
_entity.pdbx_description
1 polymer ?
#
loop_
_entity_poly.entity_id
_entity_poly.type
_entity_poly.pdbx_seq_one_letter_code
_entity_poly.pdbx_strand_id
1 'polypeptide(L)' 'MLNVNYGKNGGLMAACRPLKEYAWLVEKIRENKESLVIEGAIDEAINSLPVDFEIRQFLIRYSDQTRIYAEGACMRRLQP' A
#
# COMPACT_ATOMS: atom_id res chain seq x y z
N MET A 1 -14.55 13.53 -15.60
CA MET A 1 -14.04 12.77 -14.43
C MET A 1 -12.67 12.21 -14.80
N LEU A 2 -11.65 12.37 -13.95
CA LEU A 2 -10.26 11.96 -14.26
C LEU A 2 -10.02 10.50 -13.83
N ASN A 3 -9.55 9.67 -14.76
CA ASN A 3 -9.15 8.29 -14.49
C ASN A 3 -7.70 8.19 -13.98
N VAL A 4 -7.52 7.83 -12.72
CA VAL A 4 -6.19 7.74 -12.07
C VAL A 4 -5.69 6.30 -11.94
N ASN A 5 -6.29 5.34 -12.67
CA ASN A 5 -5.74 3.99 -12.73
C ASN A 5 -4.34 3.99 -13.35
N TYR A 6 -3.52 3.02 -12.97
CA TYR A 6 -2.17 2.88 -13.50
C TYR A 6 -2.18 2.84 -15.04
N GLY A 7 -1.28 3.59 -15.67
CA GLY A 7 -1.22 3.71 -17.13
C GLY A 7 -2.30 4.58 -17.79
N LYS A 8 -3.20 5.20 -17.01
CA LYS A 8 -4.18 6.19 -17.52
C LYS A 8 -3.74 7.61 -17.17
N ASN A 9 -4.22 8.60 -17.92
CA ASN A 9 -3.86 10.01 -17.77
C ASN A 9 -2.34 10.24 -17.67
N GLY A 10 -1.60 9.79 -18.69
CA GLY A 10 -0.14 9.81 -18.71
C GLY A 10 0.48 11.19 -18.40
N GLY A 11 -0.14 12.29 -18.82
CA GLY A 11 0.31 13.64 -18.47
C GLY A 11 0.27 13.93 -16.96
N LEU A 12 -0.79 13.49 -16.27
CA LEU A 12 -0.91 13.63 -14.83
C LEU A 12 0.06 12.71 -14.07
N MET A 13 0.23 11.48 -14.55
CA MET A 13 1.19 10.51 -13.99
C MET A 13 2.64 10.95 -14.20
N ALA A 14 2.94 11.67 -15.27
CA ALA A 14 4.25 12.27 -15.51
C ALA A 14 4.47 13.50 -14.61
N ALA A 15 3.43 14.31 -14.38
CA ALA A 15 3.51 15.51 -13.56
C ALA A 15 3.57 15.23 -12.05
N CYS A 16 2.97 14.13 -11.58
CA CYS A 16 2.93 13.78 -10.16
C CYS A 16 3.46 12.36 -9.93
N ARG A 17 4.75 12.27 -9.60
CA ARG A 17 5.41 11.00 -9.30
C ARG A 17 4.74 10.22 -8.14
N PRO A 18 4.42 10.82 -6.97
CA PRO A 18 3.75 10.09 -5.89
C PRO A 18 2.39 9.50 -6.31
N LEU A 19 1.65 10.19 -7.19
CA LEU A 19 0.37 9.69 -7.70
C LEU A 19 0.57 8.47 -8.61
N LYS A 20 1.60 8.49 -9.47
CA LYS A 20 1.95 7.34 -10.32
C LYS A 20 2.35 6.13 -9.48
N GLU A 21 3.15 6.34 -8.45
CA GLU A 21 3.57 5.29 -7.51
C GLU A 21 2.36 4.71 -6.75
N TYR A 22 1.45 5.57 -6.29
CA TYR A 22 0.22 5.14 -5.63
C TYR A 22 -0.69 4.33 -6.57
N ALA A 23 -0.83 4.78 -7.81
CA ALA A 23 -1.62 4.07 -8.82
C ALA A 23 -1.02 2.68 -9.11
N TRP A 24 0.31 2.55 -9.15
CA TRP A 24 1.00 1.28 -9.28
C TRP A 24 0.69 0.34 -8.09
N LEU A 25 0.76 0.87 -6.86
CA LEU A 25 0.47 0.10 -5.65
C LEU A 25 -0.96 -0.46 -5.67
N VAL A 26 -1.94 0.38 -6.03
CA VAL A 26 -3.35 -0.03 -6.11
C VAL A 26 -3.53 -1.15 -7.14
N GLU A 27 -2.83 -1.08 -8.28
CA GLU A 27 -2.88 -2.14 -9.28
C GLU A 27 -2.25 -3.44 -8.76
N LYS A 28 -1.12 -3.37 -8.06
CA LYS A 28 -0.53 -4.55 -7.40
C LYS A 28 -1.43 -5.19 -6.36
N ILE A 29 -2.12 -4.39 -5.56
CA ILE A 29 -3.09 -4.92 -4.59
C ILE A 29 -4.22 -5.67 -5.32
N ARG A 30 -4.69 -5.15 -6.46
CA ARG A 30 -5.74 -5.81 -7.27
C ARG A 30 -5.27 -7.15 -7.83
N GLU A 31 -4.06 -7.19 -8.41
CA GLU A 31 -3.44 -8.41 -8.91
C GLU A 31 -3.28 -9.45 -7.79
N ASN A 32 -2.74 -9.03 -6.63
CA ASN A 32 -2.53 -9.93 -5.50
C ASN A 32 -3.83 -10.46 -4.89
N LYS A 33 -4.91 -9.66 -4.92
CA LYS A 33 -6.24 -10.05 -4.41
C LYS A 33 -6.86 -11.20 -5.19
N GLU A 34 -6.38 -11.51 -6.39
CA GLU A 34 -6.84 -12.69 -7.14
C GLU A 34 -6.49 -14.00 -6.42
N SER A 35 -5.42 -14.01 -5.61
CA SER A 35 -4.93 -15.20 -4.90
C SER A 35 -4.83 -15.05 -3.38
N LEU A 36 -4.83 -13.82 -2.86
CA LEU A 36 -4.64 -13.52 -1.44
C LEU A 36 -5.87 -12.83 -0.83
N VAL A 37 -6.04 -13.02 0.48
CA VAL A 37 -6.95 -12.19 1.29
C VAL A 37 -6.46 -10.74 1.29
N ILE A 38 -7.37 -9.79 1.50
CA ILE A 38 -7.08 -8.36 1.34
C ILE A 38 -5.87 -7.88 2.16
N GLU A 39 -5.72 -8.35 3.39
CA GLU A 39 -4.58 -8.02 4.26
C GLU A 39 -3.26 -8.52 3.65
N GLY A 40 -3.20 -9.80 3.27
CA GLY A 40 -2.02 -10.37 2.62
C GLY A 40 -1.71 -9.76 1.26
N ALA A 41 -2.74 -9.36 0.49
CA ALA A 41 -2.56 -8.67 -0.79
C ALA A 41 -1.93 -7.28 -0.62
N ILE A 42 -2.33 -6.56 0.44
CA ILE A 42 -1.75 -5.27 0.83
C ILE A 42 -0.31 -5.45 1.29
N ASP A 43 -0.04 -6.41 2.18
CA ASP A 43 1.30 -6.66 2.70
C ASP A 43 2.27 -7.03 1.56
N GLU A 44 1.86 -7.92 0.66
CA GLU A 44 2.68 -8.31 -0.49
C GLU A 44 2.91 -7.13 -1.46
N ALA A 45 1.91 -6.27 -1.65
CA ALA A 45 2.05 -5.08 -2.49
C ALA A 45 3.01 -4.05 -1.87
N ILE A 46 3.01 -3.89 -0.54
CA ILE A 46 3.95 -3.02 0.17
C ILE A 46 5.37 -3.61 0.13
N ASN A 47 5.51 -4.92 0.30
CA ASN A 47 6.81 -5.61 0.24
C ASN A 47 7.45 -5.56 -1.16
N SER A 48 6.62 -5.55 -2.21
CA SER A 48 7.06 -5.46 -3.60
C SER A 48 7.32 -4.03 -4.09
N LEU A 49 7.14 -3.00 -3.24
CA LEU A 49 7.41 -1.61 -3.62
C LEU A 49 8.87 -1.41 -4.04
N PRO A 50 9.12 -0.83 -5.23
CA PRO A 50 10.45 -0.44 -5.65
C PRO A 50 11.12 0.51 -4.65
N VAL A 51 12.43 0.35 -4.46
CA VAL A 51 13.22 1.10 -3.47
C VAL A 51 13.27 2.61 -3.78
N ASP A 52 13.12 2.97 -5.06
CA ASP A 52 13.12 4.34 -5.57
C ASP A 52 11.78 5.06 -5.38
N PHE A 53 10.72 4.37 -4.92
CA PHE A 53 9.43 5.01 -4.71
C PHE A 53 9.45 5.90 -3.47
N GLU A 54 9.09 7.17 -3.65
CA GLU A 54 9.01 8.17 -2.59
C GLU A 54 7.94 7.80 -1.55
N ILE A 55 6.84 7.16 -1.98
CA ILE A 55 5.76 6.73 -1.07
C ILE A 55 6.15 5.55 -0.15
N ARG A 56 7.22 4.82 -0.47
CA ARG A 56 7.60 3.57 0.22
C ARG A 56 7.85 3.78 1.71
N GLN A 57 8.60 4.83 2.06
CA GLN A 57 8.96 5.10 3.45
C GLN A 57 7.74 5.45 4.30
N PHE A 58 6.77 6.15 3.71
CA PHE A 58 5.52 6.48 4.38
C PHE A 58 4.73 5.19 4.65
N LEU A 59 4.55 4.34 3.63
CA LEU A 59 3.73 3.13 3.75
C LEU A 59 4.29 2.13 4.76
N ILE A 60 5.61 1.88 4.75
CA ILE A 60 6.25 0.95 5.70
C ILE A 60 6.11 1.45 7.14
N ARG A 61 6.32 2.75 7.37
CA ARG A 61 6.16 3.34 8.69
C ARG A 61 4.74 3.16 9.21
N TYR A 62 3.74 3.38 8.36
CA TYR A 62 2.34 3.22 8.75
C TYR A 62 1.97 1.76 8.97
N SER A 63 2.40 0.82 8.12
CA SER A 63 2.11 -0.61 8.27
C SER A 63 2.70 -1.18 9.57
N ASP A 64 3.95 -0.85 9.89
CA ASP A 64 4.59 -1.27 11.13
C ASP A 64 3.87 -0.68 12.35
N GLN A 65 3.54 0.61 12.30
CA GLN A 65 2.85 1.28 13.39
C GLN A 65 1.47 0.68 13.66
N THR A 66 0.69 0.38 12.61
CA THR A 66 -0.60 -0.31 12.76
C THR A 66 -0.44 -1.71 13.32
N ARG A 67 0.62 -2.44 12.95
CA ARG A 67 0.90 -3.78 13.46
C ARG A 67 1.27 -3.74 14.94
N ILE A 68 2.11 -2.80 15.36
CA ILE A 68 2.44 -2.54 16.77
C ILE A 68 1.19 -2.21 17.58
N TYR A 69 0.29 -1.37 17.05
CA TYR A 69 -0.96 -1.04 17.74
C TYR A 69 -1.92 -2.22 17.82
N ALA A 70 -2.01 -3.05 16.77
CA ALA A 70 -2.84 -4.25 16.78
C ALA A 70 -2.33 -5.28 17.80
N GLU A 71 -1.02 -5.51 17.84
CA GLU A 71 -0.36 -6.38 18.83
C GLU A 71 -0.54 -5.83 20.26
N GLY A 72 -0.35 -4.52 20.45
CA GLY A 72 -0.58 -3.86 21.74
C GLY A 72 -2.06 -3.85 22.19
N ALA A 73 -3.01 -3.79 21.26
CA ALA A 73 -4.44 -3.92 21.53
C ALA A 73 -4.86 -5.37 21.82
N CYS A 74 -4.18 -6.36 21.22
CA CYS A 74 -4.36 -7.78 21.53
C CYS A 74 -3.84 -8.09 22.94
N MET A 75 -2.63 -7.62 23.27
CA MET A 75 -2.03 -7.77 24.60
C MET A 75 -2.90 -7.17 25.72
N ARG A 76 -3.50 -6.00 25.50
CA ARG A 76 -4.41 -5.37 26.48
C ARG A 76 -5.76 -6.07 26.64
N ARG A 77 -6.20 -6.86 25.66
CA ARG A 77 -7.42 -7.69 25.76
C ARG A 77 -7.20 -9.05 26.41
N LEU A 78 -5.94 -9.46 26.59
CA LEU A 78 -5.52 -10.69 27.25
C LEU A 78 -5.07 -10.47 28.71
N GLN A 79 -5.15 -9.25 29.21
CA GLN A 79 -4.99 -8.97 30.64
C GLN A 79 -6.31 -9.30 31.36
N PRO A 80 -6.29 -10.15 32.41
CA PRO A 80 -7.48 -10.54 33.17
C PRO A 80 -8.09 -9.38 33.97
#